data_AF-A0A1H3CTH3-F1
#
_entry.id   AF-A0A1H3CTH3-F1
#
_cell.length_a   1.000
_cell.length_b   1.000
_cell.length_c   1.000
_cell.angle_alpha   90.00
_cell.angle_beta   90.00
_cell.angle_gamma   90.00
#
_symmetry.space_group_name_H-M   'P 1'
#
loop_
_entity.id
_entity.type
_entity.pdbx_description
1 polymer ?
#
loop_
_entity_poly.entity_id
_entity_poly.type
_entity_poly.pdbx_seq_one_letter_code
_entity_poly.pdbx_strand_id
1 'polypeptide(L)'
;MTAITAELTVVLTFALLTAVAATFLRDVLNAIIAFAAFSFGIAVAWLLLAAPDVALTEAAVGAGITTVFFLVTIAKTVRPGGERLFEPIAWRSVAVVAVLVGALLTTVRSLPAVGAMNSPVATSRITEYYLGNAYDQTGVENAVTAVLAAYRGFDTLGEATVVIAAGLAVLLVLRQEAYV
;
A
#
# COMPACT_ATOMS: atom_id res chain seq x y z
N MET A 1 24.94 -5.15 -5.05
CA MET A 1 24.08 -3.98 -4.73
C MET A 1 23.58 -3.25 -5.97
N THR A 2 24.37 -3.07 -7.04
CA THR A 2 23.97 -2.31 -8.24
C THR A 2 22.82 -2.94 -9.06
N ALA A 3 22.71 -4.27 -9.12
CA ALA A 3 21.62 -4.95 -9.82
C ALA A 3 20.26 -4.75 -9.14
N ILE A 4 20.19 -4.94 -7.81
CA ILE A 4 18.97 -4.71 -7.01
C ILE A 4 18.50 -3.26 -7.14
N THR A 5 19.43 -2.29 -7.15
CA THR A 5 19.07 -0.88 -7.35
C THR A 5 18.51 -0.61 -8.75
N ALA A 6 18.96 -1.32 -9.78
CA ALA A 6 18.44 -1.18 -11.14
C ALA A 6 17.02 -1.76 -11.25
N GLU A 7 16.80 -2.98 -10.76
CA GLU A 7 15.49 -3.64 -10.74
C GLU A 7 14.46 -2.81 -9.96
N LEU A 8 14.84 -2.35 -8.77
CA LEU A 8 13.99 -1.49 -7.95
C LEU A 8 13.65 -0.18 -8.66
N THR A 9 14.63 0.44 -9.34
CA THR A 9 14.38 1.68 -10.10
C THR A 9 13.38 1.45 -11.24
N VAL A 10 13.49 0.34 -11.96
CA VAL A 10 12.55 -0.02 -13.03
C VAL A 10 11.14 -0.21 -12.47
N VAL A 11 11.00 -0.98 -11.38
CA VAL A 11 9.70 -1.26 -10.75
C VAL A 11 9.07 0.02 -10.18
N LEU A 12 9.85 0.88 -9.51
CA LEU A 12 9.36 2.15 -8.99
C LEU A 12 8.99 3.13 -10.11
N THR A 13 9.73 3.13 -11.22
CA THR A 13 9.38 3.93 -12.41
C THR A 13 8.06 3.43 -13.01
N PHE A 14 7.89 2.12 -13.14
CA PHE A 14 6.62 1.51 -13.57
C PHE A 14 5.46 1.88 -12.65
N ALA A 15 5.64 1.78 -11.33
CA ALA A 15 4.64 2.17 -10.33
C ALA A 15 4.30 3.67 -10.46
N LEU A 16 5.30 4.54 -10.61
CA LEU A 16 5.06 5.97 -10.79
C LEU A 16 4.28 6.27 -12.07
N LEU A 17 4.64 5.64 -13.20
CA LEU A 17 3.95 5.83 -14.48
C LEU A 17 2.50 5.35 -14.43
N THR A 18 2.25 4.20 -13.81
CA THR A 18 0.90 3.64 -13.66
C THR A 18 0.04 4.45 -12.69
N ALA A 19 0.62 4.97 -11.60
CA ALA A 19 -0.06 5.91 -10.70
C ALA A 19 -0.44 7.21 -11.42
N VAL A 20 0.49 7.79 -12.17
CA VAL A 20 0.21 8.99 -12.99
C VAL A 20 -0.87 8.69 -14.02
N ALA A 21 -0.79 7.57 -14.74
CA ALA A 21 -1.81 7.17 -15.70
C ALA A 21 -3.19 7.03 -15.04
N ALA A 22 -3.29 6.36 -13.89
CA ALA A 22 -4.55 6.19 -13.15
C ALA A 22 -5.24 7.52 -12.82
N THR A 23 -4.48 8.60 -12.58
CA THR A 23 -5.07 9.92 -12.29
C THR A 23 -5.59 10.68 -13.51
N PHE A 24 -5.06 10.40 -14.70
CA PHE A 24 -5.45 11.10 -15.93
C PHE A 24 -6.47 10.34 -16.76
N LEU A 25 -6.59 9.02 -16.57
CA LEU A 25 -7.54 8.18 -17.29
C LEU A 25 -8.98 8.55 -16.93
N ARG A 26 -9.74 8.98 -17.95
CA ARG A 26 -11.16 9.32 -17.79
C ARG A 26 -12.04 8.09 -17.62
N ASP A 27 -11.61 6.99 -18.23
CA ASP A 27 -12.29 5.72 -18.14
C ASP A 27 -11.99 5.04 -16.81
N VAL A 28 -13.02 4.84 -16.00
CA VAL A 28 -12.90 4.26 -14.66
C VAL A 28 -12.34 2.83 -14.70
N LEU A 29 -12.68 2.01 -15.70
CA LEU A 29 -12.11 0.66 -15.81
C LEU A 29 -10.60 0.74 -16.07
N ASN A 30 -10.18 1.61 -16.98
CA ASN A 30 -8.75 1.79 -17.27
C ASN A 30 -8.01 2.35 -16.05
N ALA A 31 -8.63 3.27 -15.30
CA ALA A 31 -8.07 3.79 -14.06
C ALA A 31 -7.92 2.70 -12.99
N ILE A 32 -8.91 1.81 -12.85
CA ILE A 32 -8.85 0.65 -11.94
C ILE A 32 -7.70 -0.29 -12.34
N ILE A 33 -7.56 -0.61 -13.63
CA ILE A 33 -6.48 -1.48 -14.12
C ILE A 33 -5.10 -0.82 -13.89
N ALA A 34 -4.97 0.48 -14.17
CA ALA A 34 -3.74 1.22 -13.91
C ALA A 34 -3.41 1.29 -12.40
N PHE A 35 -4.41 1.46 -11.54
CA PHE A 35 -4.23 1.44 -10.09
C PHE A 35 -3.82 0.05 -9.56
N ALA A 36 -4.40 -1.03 -10.10
CA ALA A 36 -4.01 -2.39 -9.79
C ALA A 36 -2.56 -2.67 -10.22
N ALA A 37 -2.15 -2.18 -11.40
CA ALA A 37 -0.78 -2.27 -11.88
C ALA A 37 0.21 -1.51 -10.98
N PHE A 38 -0.18 -0.32 -10.50
CA PHE A 38 0.60 0.43 -9.51
C PHE A 38 0.82 -0.39 -8.24
N SER A 39 -0.25 -0.90 -7.62
CA SER A 39 -0.17 -1.68 -6.38
C SER A 39 0.64 -2.97 -6.57
N PHE A 40 0.47 -3.65 -7.70
CA PHE A 40 1.31 -4.81 -8.04
C PHE A 40 2.80 -4.43 -8.16
N GLY A 41 3.12 -3.30 -8.79
CA GLY A 41 4.48 -2.78 -8.85
C GLY A 41 5.06 -2.53 -7.44
N ILE A 42 4.27 -1.96 -6.53
CA ILE A 42 4.68 -1.77 -5.13
C ILE A 42 4.90 -3.12 -4.41
N ALA A 43 4.04 -4.13 -4.63
CA ALA A 43 4.23 -5.47 -4.06
C ALA A 43 5.56 -6.10 -4.53
N VAL A 44 5.90 -5.97 -5.81
CA VAL A 44 7.19 -6.43 -6.35
C VAL A 44 8.36 -5.65 -5.73
N ALA A 45 8.22 -4.34 -5.53
CA ALA A 45 9.25 -3.54 -4.88
C ALA A 45 9.53 -4.04 -3.44
N TRP A 46 8.50 -4.41 -2.68
CA TRP A 46 8.66 -5.01 -1.35
C TRP A 46 9.38 -6.36 -1.39
N LEU A 47 9.08 -7.19 -2.39
CA LEU A 47 9.76 -8.47 -2.57
C LEU A 47 11.25 -8.27 -2.87
N LEU A 48 11.60 -7.29 -3.73
CA LEU A 48 12.99 -6.92 -4.02
C LEU A 48 13.73 -6.37 -2.80
N LEU A 49 13.01 -5.76 -1.86
CA LEU A 49 13.51 -5.27 -0.57
C LEU A 49 13.53 -6.35 0.52
N ALA A 50 13.29 -7.62 0.17
CA ALA A 50 13.25 -8.76 1.10
C ALA A 50 12.20 -8.62 2.21
N ALA A 51 11.05 -8.00 1.91
CA ALA A 51 9.89 -7.90 2.78
C ALA A 51 8.71 -8.75 2.25
N PRO A 52 8.79 -10.10 2.31
CA PRO A 52 7.80 -10.99 1.69
C PRO A 52 6.41 -10.86 2.30
N ASP A 53 6.29 -10.66 3.61
CA ASP A 53 4.99 -10.53 4.29
C ASP A 53 4.26 -9.24 3.87
N VAL A 54 5.00 -8.14 3.74
CA VAL A 54 4.48 -6.86 3.22
C VAL A 54 4.13 -6.97 1.74
N ALA A 55 4.96 -7.66 0.95
CA ALA A 55 4.68 -7.91 -0.45
C ALA A 55 3.39 -8.72 -0.65
N LEU A 56 3.17 -9.76 0.16
CA LEU A 56 1.98 -10.61 0.09
C LEU A 56 0.71 -9.83 0.46
N THR A 57 0.77 -9.02 1.52
CA THR A 57 -0.38 -8.21 1.95
C THR A 57 -0.72 -7.13 0.92
N GLU A 58 0.27 -6.45 0.34
CA GLU A 58 0.07 -5.49 -0.75
C GLU A 58 -0.53 -6.16 -2.00
N ALA A 59 -0.01 -7.31 -2.41
CA ALA A 59 -0.54 -8.04 -3.56
C ALA A 59 -1.98 -8.51 -3.34
N ALA A 60 -2.29 -9.05 -2.15
CA ALA A 60 -3.62 -9.58 -1.84
C ALA A 60 -4.66 -8.47 -1.67
N VAL A 61 -4.34 -7.41 -0.92
CA VAL A 61 -5.28 -6.35 -0.56
C VAL A 61 -5.31 -5.24 -1.61
N GLY A 62 -4.14 -4.69 -1.96
CA GLY A 62 -4.00 -3.57 -2.87
C GLY A 62 -4.31 -3.97 -4.32
N ALA A 63 -3.57 -4.93 -4.87
CA ALA A 63 -3.77 -5.36 -6.25
C ALA A 63 -4.97 -6.32 -6.41
N GLY A 64 -5.25 -7.15 -5.40
CA GLY A 64 -6.32 -8.15 -5.43
C GLY A 64 -7.70 -7.61 -5.04
N ILE A 65 -8.02 -7.61 -3.74
CA ILE A 65 -9.37 -7.33 -3.23
C ILE A 65 -9.85 -5.93 -3.61
N THR A 66 -9.01 -4.91 -3.54
CA THR A 66 -9.40 -3.53 -3.90
C THR A 66 -9.84 -3.44 -5.35
N THR A 67 -9.10 -4.08 -6.27
CA THR A 67 -9.48 -4.17 -7.68
C THR A 67 -10.83 -4.85 -7.85
N VAL A 68 -11.06 -5.98 -7.16
CA VAL A 68 -12.35 -6.68 -7.19
C VAL A 68 -13.48 -5.77 -6.70
N PHE A 69 -13.30 -5.07 -5.59
CA PHE A 69 -14.31 -4.13 -5.07
C PHE A 69 -14.59 -2.98 -6.02
N PHE A 70 -13.57 -2.40 -6.66
CA PHE A 70 -13.79 -1.38 -7.68
C PHE A 70 -14.51 -1.92 -8.91
N LEU A 71 -14.14 -3.11 -9.39
CA LEU A 71 -14.82 -3.77 -10.51
C LEU A 71 -16.29 -4.06 -10.20
N VAL A 72 -16.60 -4.60 -9.02
CA VAL A 72 -17.98 -4.82 -8.57
C VAL A 72 -18.74 -3.50 -8.46
N THR A 73 -18.09 -2.45 -7.97
CA THR A 73 -18.69 -1.11 -7.87
C THR A 73 -19.06 -0.57 -9.24
N ILE A 74 -18.14 -0.60 -10.22
CA ILE A 74 -18.46 -0.10 -11.57
C ILE A 74 -19.45 -1.00 -12.31
N ALA A 75 -19.48 -2.30 -12.03
CA ALA A 75 -20.47 -3.23 -12.60
C ALA A 75 -21.88 -2.95 -12.06
N LYS A 76 -22.01 -2.39 -10.85
CA LYS A 76 -23.28 -2.04 -10.21
C LYS A 76 -23.63 -0.56 -10.30
N THR A 77 -22.81 0.27 -10.95
CA THR A 77 -23.03 1.72 -11.07
C THR A 77 -22.96 2.17 -12.53
N VAL A 78 -23.31 3.42 -12.80
CA VAL A 78 -23.19 4.00 -14.15
C VAL A 78 -21.74 4.39 -14.40
N ARG A 79 -21.11 3.78 -15.40
CA ARG A 79 -19.80 4.21 -15.91
C ARG A 79 -19.99 5.51 -16.69
N PRO A 80 -19.29 6.61 -16.34
CA PRO A 80 -19.26 7.80 -17.19
C PRO A 80 -18.60 7.43 -18.53
N GLY A 81 -19.42 7.23 -19.56
CA GLY A 81 -18.95 7.04 -20.92
C GLY A 81 -18.60 8.40 -21.53
N GLY A 82 -17.43 8.53 -22.13
CA GLY A 82 -17.06 9.71 -22.88
C GLY A 82 -15.95 9.41 -23.88
N GLU A 83 -15.97 10.08 -25.03
CA GLU A 83 -15.00 9.85 -26.13
C GLU A 83 -13.56 10.28 -25.79
N ARG A 84 -13.39 11.03 -24.69
CA ARG A 84 -12.07 11.51 -24.24
C ARG A 84 -11.37 10.45 -23.40
N LEU A 85 -10.12 10.17 -23.72
CA LEU A 85 -9.26 9.29 -22.91
C LEU A 85 -8.77 9.96 -21.62
N PHE A 86 -8.64 11.28 -21.61
CA PHE A 86 -8.04 12.05 -20.51
C PHE A 86 -8.98 13.09 -19.91
N GLU A 87 -8.91 13.26 -18.59
CA GLU A 87 -9.66 14.28 -17.83
C GLU A 87 -8.89 15.63 -17.85
N PRO A 88 -9.58 16.79 -17.98
CA PRO A 88 -8.93 18.10 -17.90
C PRO A 88 -8.31 18.35 -16.53
N ILE A 89 -7.19 19.08 -16.53
CA ILE A 89 -6.44 19.36 -15.30
C ILE A 89 -7.17 20.42 -14.46
N ALA A 90 -7.65 20.02 -13.29
CA ALA A 90 -8.18 20.93 -12.29
C ALA A 90 -7.03 21.60 -11.52
N TRP A 91 -6.62 22.81 -11.94
CA TRP A 91 -5.46 23.50 -11.36
C TRP A 91 -5.56 23.74 -9.84
N ARG A 92 -6.78 23.87 -9.30
CA ARG A 92 -7.00 23.94 -7.84
C ARG A 92 -6.58 22.64 -7.14
N SER A 93 -6.99 21.50 -7.67
CA SER A 93 -6.61 20.18 -7.15
C SER A 93 -5.10 19.96 -7.30
N VAL A 94 -4.52 20.38 -8.43
CA VAL A 94 -3.06 20.33 -8.63
C VAL A 94 -2.34 21.19 -7.60
N ALA A 95 -2.82 22.40 -7.32
CA ALA A 95 -2.21 23.27 -6.30
C ALA A 95 -2.27 22.63 -4.90
N VAL A 96 -3.39 22.02 -4.52
CA VAL A 96 -3.53 21.31 -3.23
C VAL A 96 -2.56 20.12 -3.16
N VAL A 97 -2.52 19.30 -4.21
CA VAL A 97 -1.60 18.16 -4.27
C VAL A 97 -0.14 18.62 -4.26
N ALA A 98 0.19 19.69 -4.99
CA ALA A 98 1.54 20.25 -5.03
C ALA A 98 1.98 20.79 -3.65
N VAL A 99 1.09 21.43 -2.90
CA VAL A 99 1.36 21.87 -1.52
C VAL A 99 1.59 20.66 -0.62
N LEU A 100 0.74 19.64 -0.68
CA LEU A 100 0.89 18.43 0.12
C LEU A 100 2.19 17.69 -0.20
N VAL A 101 2.45 17.42 -1.48
CA VAL A 101 3.67 16.76 -1.94
C VAL A 101 4.90 17.60 -1.61
N GLY A 102 4.84 18.92 -1.79
CA GLY A 102 5.90 19.84 -1.41
C GLY A 102 6.22 19.77 0.09
N ALA A 103 5.20 19.76 0.95
CA ALA A 103 5.37 19.59 2.40
C ALA A 103 6.02 18.23 2.73
N LEU A 104 5.55 17.13 2.13
CA LEU A 104 6.16 15.80 2.32
C LEU A 104 7.59 15.73 1.81
N LEU A 105 7.92 16.37 0.69
CA LEU A 105 9.28 16.40 0.15
C LEU A 105 10.27 17.12 1.08
N THR A 106 9.79 18.02 1.95
CA THR A 106 10.67 18.61 2.98
C THR A 106 11.16 17.58 4.01
N THR A 107 10.36 16.54 4.27
CA THR A 107 10.73 15.48 5.23
C THR A 107 11.60 14.40 4.59
N VAL A 108 11.60 14.25 3.26
CA VAL A 108 12.39 13.20 2.58
C VAL A 108 13.88 13.31 2.88
N ARG A 109 14.42 14.53 3.02
CA ARG A 109 15.84 14.72 3.38
C ARG A 109 16.19 14.25 4.80
N SER A 110 15.19 14.05 5.66
CA SER A 110 15.39 13.51 7.01
C SER A 110 15.45 11.98 7.04
N LEU A 111 15.04 11.31 5.95
CA LEU A 111 15.10 9.86 5.85
C LEU A 111 16.53 9.40 5.56
N PRO A 112 16.99 8.30 6.19
CA PRO A 112 18.29 7.71 5.85
C PRO A 112 18.28 7.19 4.41
N ALA A 113 19.45 7.18 3.77
CA ALA A 113 19.59 6.57 2.46
C ALA A 113 19.19 5.08 2.52
N VAL A 114 18.56 4.60 1.45
CA VAL A 114 18.13 3.20 1.34
C VAL A 114 19.36 2.29 1.45
N GLY A 115 19.29 1.31 2.36
CA GLY A 115 20.39 0.37 2.62
C GLY A 115 21.55 0.95 3.44
N ALA A 116 21.41 2.14 4.01
CA ALA A 116 22.45 2.71 4.87
C ALA A 116 22.62 1.89 6.17
N MET A 117 23.85 1.40 6.41
CA MET A 117 24.18 0.60 7.61
C MET A 117 24.08 1.39 8.92
N ASN A 118 24.19 2.73 8.85
CA ASN A 118 24.00 3.62 9.99
C ASN A 118 22.54 4.09 10.15
N SER A 119 21.59 3.45 9.47
CA SER A 119 20.18 3.79 9.63
C SER A 119 19.69 3.45 11.04
N PRO A 120 18.69 4.18 11.57
CA PRO A 120 18.12 3.89 12.89
C PRO A 120 17.58 2.46 13.01
N VAL A 121 17.06 1.89 11.92
CA VAL A 121 16.54 0.51 11.91
C VAL A 121 17.68 -0.51 12.00
N ALA A 122 18.78 -0.31 11.27
CA ALA A 122 19.93 -1.21 11.25
C ALA A 122 20.77 -1.18 12.54
N THR A 123 20.76 -0.05 13.26
CA THR A 123 21.55 0.15 14.49
C THR A 123 20.72 0.09 15.77
N SER A 124 19.41 -0.16 15.66
CA SER A 124 18.51 -0.21 16.80
C SER A 124 18.72 -1.48 17.62
N ARG A 125 18.95 -1.30 18.92
CA ARG A 125 18.97 -2.38 19.92
C ARG A 125 17.66 -3.18 19.92
N ILE A 126 16.53 -2.56 19.57
CA ILE A 126 15.23 -3.23 19.53
C ILE A 126 15.19 -4.22 18.35
N THR A 127 15.76 -3.84 17.19
CA THR A 127 15.87 -4.74 16.03
C THR A 127 16.70 -5.96 16.39
N GLU A 128 17.88 -5.76 16.99
CA GLU A 128 18.75 -6.85 17.45
C GLU A 128 18.05 -7.73 18.50
N TYR A 129 17.31 -7.13 19.43
CA TYR A 129 16.56 -7.86 20.44
C TYR A 129 15.50 -8.77 19.82
N TYR A 130 14.68 -8.27 18.89
CA TYR A 130 13.67 -9.09 18.21
C TYR A 130 14.30 -10.23 17.41
N LEU A 131 15.36 -9.94 16.64
CA LEU A 131 16.03 -10.98 15.85
C LEU A 131 16.67 -12.06 16.73
N GLY A 132 17.24 -11.69 17.88
CA GLY A 132 17.90 -12.62 18.79
C GLY A 132 16.97 -13.40 19.72
N ASN A 133 15.77 -12.89 20.02
CA ASN A 133 14.90 -13.45 21.07
C ASN A 133 13.50 -13.85 20.59
N ALA A 134 13.09 -13.54 19.36
CA ALA A 134 11.74 -13.84 18.85
C ALA A 134 11.36 -15.32 19.03
N TYR A 135 12.19 -16.24 18.54
CA TYR A 135 11.88 -17.67 18.61
C TYR A 135 11.79 -18.17 20.05
N ASP A 136 12.78 -17.84 20.89
CA ASP A 136 12.85 -18.34 22.27
C ASP A 136 11.68 -17.83 23.14
N GLN A 137 11.18 -16.62 22.87
CA GLN A 137 10.11 -16.01 23.66
C GLN A 137 8.71 -16.32 23.13
N THR A 138 8.55 -16.53 21.82
CA THR A 138 7.22 -16.64 21.18
C THR A 138 6.97 -17.99 20.53
N GLY A 139 8.01 -18.81 20.30
CA GLY A 139 7.92 -20.08 19.58
C GLY A 139 7.63 -19.93 18.08
N VAL A 140 7.81 -18.72 17.50
CA VAL A 140 7.48 -18.41 16.11
C VAL A 140 8.76 -18.16 15.33
N GLU A 141 8.94 -18.87 14.21
CA GLU A 141 10.13 -18.74 13.35
C GLU A 141 10.12 -17.45 12.52
N ASN A 142 8.96 -17.01 12.06
CA ASN A 142 8.84 -15.75 11.32
C ASN A 142 8.93 -14.57 12.28
N ALA A 143 10.02 -13.81 12.19
CA ALA A 143 10.28 -12.64 13.02
C ALA A 143 9.21 -11.53 12.88
N VAL A 144 8.68 -11.31 11.68
CA VAL A 144 7.62 -10.31 11.45
C VAL A 144 6.34 -10.74 12.16
N THR A 145 5.92 -12.00 12.00
CA THR A 145 4.76 -12.55 12.72
C THR A 145 4.96 -12.50 14.23
N ALA A 146 6.15 -12.83 14.74
CA ALA A 146 6.47 -12.72 16.16
C ALA A 146 6.34 -11.26 16.66
N VAL A 147 6.82 -10.28 15.89
CA VAL A 147 6.68 -8.87 16.22
C VAL A 147 5.22 -8.44 16.21
N LEU A 148 4.47 -8.74 15.16
CA LEU A 148 3.07 -8.31 15.02
C LEU A 148 2.14 -8.98 16.04
N ALA A 149 2.33 -10.28 16.30
CA ALA A 149 1.41 -11.03 17.16
C ALA A 149 1.80 -11.01 18.64
N ALA A 150 3.09 -11.07 18.97
CA ALA A 150 3.54 -11.20 20.36
C ALA A 150 4.09 -9.89 20.93
N TYR A 151 5.12 -9.29 20.32
CA TYR A 151 5.76 -8.09 20.87
C TYR A 151 4.88 -6.83 20.76
N ARG A 152 4.20 -6.69 19.62
CA ARG A 152 3.33 -5.54 19.28
C ARG A 152 1.89 -5.97 19.01
N GLY A 153 1.44 -7.03 19.68
CA GLY A 153 0.09 -7.59 19.54
C GLY A 153 -1.03 -6.58 19.79
N PHE A 154 -0.80 -5.58 20.66
CA PHE A 154 -1.79 -4.52 20.92
C PHE A 154 -2.01 -3.61 19.71
N ASP A 155 -0.97 -3.34 18.91
CA ASP A 155 -1.10 -2.53 17.69
C ASP A 155 -1.93 -3.30 16.65
N THR A 156 -1.63 -4.59 16.45
CA THR A 156 -2.37 -5.50 15.57
C THR A 156 -3.82 -5.70 16.03
N LEU A 157 -4.09 -5.75 17.34
CA LEU A 157 -5.45 -5.78 17.88
C LEU A 157 -6.22 -4.49 17.53
N GLY A 158 -5.54 -3.34 17.60
CA GLY A 158 -6.08 -2.05 17.17
C GLY A 158 -6.44 -2.06 15.68
N GLU A 159 -5.52 -2.53 14.83
CA GLU A 159 -5.75 -2.68 13.38
C GLU A 159 -6.94 -3.62 13.10
N ALA A 160 -7.02 -4.78 13.75
CA ALA A 160 -8.13 -5.72 13.61
C ALA A 160 -9.47 -5.08 14.01
N THR A 161 -9.48 -4.28 15.09
CA THR A 161 -10.67 -3.54 15.52
C THR A 161 -11.14 -2.55 14.46
N VAL A 162 -10.21 -1.82 13.83
CA VAL A 162 -10.53 -0.88 12.73
C VAL A 162 -11.08 -1.62 11.52
N VAL A 163 -10.50 -2.76 11.14
CA VAL A 163 -11.00 -3.57 10.01
C VAL A 163 -12.41 -4.09 10.28
N ILE A 164 -12.67 -4.60 11.50
CA ILE A 164 -14.01 -5.04 11.91
C ILE A 164 -15.00 -3.87 11.87
N ALA A 165 -14.62 -2.71 12.41
CA ALA A 165 -15.47 -1.52 12.39
C ALA A 165 -15.78 -1.05 10.97
N ALA A 166 -14.80 -1.07 10.06
CA ALA A 166 -14.99 -0.76 8.64
C ALA A 166 -15.95 -1.77 7.97
N GLY A 167 -15.79 -3.07 8.25
CA GLY A 167 -16.69 -4.11 7.77
C GLY A 167 -18.14 -3.90 8.24
N LEU A 168 -18.33 -3.61 9.53
CA LEU A 168 -19.65 -3.30 10.10
C LEU A 168 -20.24 -2.02 9.48
N ALA A 169 -19.43 -0.98 9.27
CA ALA A 169 -19.87 0.25 8.62
C ALA A 169 -20.34 0.00 7.18
N VAL A 170 -19.64 -0.84 6.43
CA VAL A 170 -20.05 -1.25 5.07
C VAL A 170 -21.40 -1.98 5.10
N LEU A 171 -21.58 -2.94 6.02
CA LEU A 171 -22.85 -3.67 6.16
C LEU A 171 -24.03 -2.75 6.50
N LEU A 172 -23.82 -1.81 7.42
CA LEU A 172 -24.81 -0.81 7.80
C LEU A 172 -25.17 0.13 6.63
N VAL A 173 -24.17 0.62 5.90
CA VAL A 173 -24.37 1.53 4.75
C VAL A 173 -25.09 0.83 3.61
N LEU A 174 -24.74 -0.42 3.32
CA LEU A 174 -25.40 -1.20 2.26
C LEU A 174 -26.83 -1.62 2.63
N ARG A 175 -27.32 -1.26 3.83
CA ARG A 175 -28.66 -1.59 4.35
C ARG A 175 -28.99 -3.07 4.17
N GLN A 176 -28.01 -3.94 4.35
CA GLN A 176 -28.30 -5.33 4.66
C GLN A 176 -28.69 -5.39 6.14
N GLU A 177 -29.89 -4.86 6.41
CA GLU A 177 -30.77 -5.52 7.37
C GLU A 177 -30.88 -6.96 6.89
N ALA A 178 -30.14 -7.86 7.53
CA ALA A 178 -30.41 -9.27 7.43
C ALA A 178 -31.82 -9.51 8.00
N TYR A 179 -32.83 -9.37 7.15
CA TYR A 179 -34.18 -9.83 7.45
C TYR A 179 -34.69 -10.68 6.28
N VAL A 180 -34.72 -11.98 6.61
CA VAL A 180 -35.38 -13.14 5.98
C VAL A 180 -34.67 -13.77 4.78
#